data_AF-R9JQ35-F1
#
_entry.id   AF-R9JQ35-F1
#
_cell.length_a   1.000
_cell.length_b   1.000
_cell.length_c   1.000
_cell.angle_alpha   90.00
_cell.angle_beta   90.00
_cell.angle_gamma   90.00
#
_symmetry.space_group_name_H-M   'P 1'
#
loop_
_entity.id
_entity.type
_entity.pdbx_description
1 polymer ?
#
loop_
_entity_poly.entity_id
_entity_poly.type
_entity_poly.pdbx_seq_one_letter_code
_entity_poly.pdbx_strand_id
1 'polypeptide(L)'
;MKKLKAAIQYECITSLKYICVYYLALGAVLAVYFTISHLLEFKFWNICLEMNTMILVGIIGILHLQEDFRMLLQNGFTRTCIFLAAIVHFAFIAGMLSMVDTAAGIVLRRLLPGSYDTIFGSLYGYHHQIVSGWLWLFLVYLLISSLGFFFALAFGRMQKKFSVFAGTILVALFVVGIPSLFAAVSAPWEDLRHRVLIFAVRCFGFMADDTVRLANPIFLMFLCIGILSAGSYLFIRRIELNRTAGKTSCLSL
;
A
#
# COMPACT_ATOMS: atom_id res chain seq x y z
N MET A 1 7.84 29.54 -1.50
CA MET A 1 7.05 28.39 -1.01
C MET A 1 5.54 28.41 -1.38
N LYS A 2 4.94 29.54 -1.80
CA LYS A 2 3.50 29.60 -2.16
C LYS A 2 3.09 28.68 -3.33
N LYS A 3 3.94 28.54 -4.37
CA LYS A 3 3.66 27.67 -5.53
C LYS A 3 3.61 26.17 -5.19
N LEU A 4 4.52 25.70 -4.32
CA LEU A 4 4.54 24.30 -3.86
C LEU A 4 3.30 23.95 -3.03
N LYS A 5 2.92 24.85 -2.10
CA LYS A 5 1.72 24.68 -1.30
C LYS A 5 0.46 24.56 -2.17
N ALA A 6 0.35 25.41 -3.20
CA ALA A 6 -0.77 25.36 -4.13
C ALA A 6 -0.82 24.05 -4.94
N ALA A 7 0.34 23.55 -5.39
CA ALA A 7 0.41 22.26 -6.10
C ALA A 7 -0.04 21.10 -5.21
N ILE A 8 0.48 21.01 -3.98
CA ILE A 8 0.08 19.97 -3.02
C ILE A 8 -1.42 20.06 -2.69
N GLN A 9 -1.95 21.28 -2.50
CA GLN A 9 -3.39 21.47 -2.26
C GLN A 9 -4.23 21.01 -3.46
N TYR A 10 -3.78 21.27 -4.68
CA TYR A 10 -4.47 20.83 -5.88
C TYR A 10 -4.46 19.30 -6.03
N GLU A 11 -3.33 18.65 -5.75
CA GLU A 11 -3.22 17.18 -5.72
C GLU A 11 -4.15 16.58 -4.66
N CYS A 12 -4.22 17.16 -3.47
CA CYS A 12 -5.15 16.70 -2.42
C CYS A 12 -6.63 16.91 -2.77
N ILE A 13 -7.00 18.01 -3.43
CA ILE A 13 -8.38 18.23 -3.87
C ILE A 13 -8.75 17.25 -4.98
N THR A 14 -7.82 17.00 -5.91
CA THR A 14 -8.02 16.05 -6.99
C THR A 14 -8.14 14.62 -6.44
N SER A 15 -7.39 14.29 -5.38
CA SER A 15 -7.48 12.97 -4.77
C SER A 15 -8.79 12.68 -4.08
N LEU A 16 -9.40 13.68 -3.45
CA LEU A 16 -10.74 13.52 -2.89
C LEU A 16 -11.78 13.12 -3.96
N LYS A 17 -11.65 13.65 -5.19
CA LYS A 17 -12.59 13.32 -6.28
C LYS A 17 -12.50 11.85 -6.65
N TYR A 18 -11.31 11.32 -6.90
CA TYR A 18 -11.19 9.90 -7.28
C TYR A 18 -11.47 8.97 -6.10
N ILE A 19 -11.17 9.36 -4.85
CA ILE A 19 -11.55 8.59 -3.66
C ILE A 19 -13.08 8.48 -3.58
N CYS A 20 -13.80 9.57 -3.82
CA CYS A 20 -15.27 9.58 -3.83
C CYS A 20 -15.82 8.65 -4.93
N VAL A 21 -15.30 8.77 -6.15
CA VAL A 21 -15.69 7.89 -7.28
C VAL A 21 -15.43 6.42 -6.96
N TYR A 22 -14.28 6.12 -6.37
CA TYR A 22 -13.90 4.77 -5.96
C TYR A 22 -14.90 4.16 -4.98
N TYR A 23 -15.23 4.86 -3.89
CA TYR A 23 -16.17 4.34 -2.90
C TYR A 23 -17.62 4.27 -3.40
N LEU A 24 -18.03 5.18 -4.29
CA LEU A 24 -19.36 5.12 -4.91
C LEU A 24 -19.46 3.86 -5.79
N ALA A 25 -18.45 3.60 -6.62
CA ALA A 25 -18.39 2.40 -7.44
C ALA A 25 -18.34 1.12 -6.58
N LEU A 26 -17.52 1.13 -5.52
CA LEU A 26 -17.38 -0.01 -4.62
C LEU A 26 -18.70 -0.30 -3.85
N GLY A 27 -19.40 0.75 -3.41
CA GLY A 27 -20.73 0.63 -2.80
C GLY A 27 -21.75 0.02 -3.76
N ALA A 28 -21.74 0.41 -5.03
CA ALA A 28 -22.63 -0.17 -6.04
C ALA A 28 -22.34 -1.67 -6.28
N VAL A 29 -21.07 -2.05 -6.37
CA VAL A 29 -20.65 -3.46 -6.52
C VAL A 29 -21.07 -4.28 -5.30
N LEU A 30 -20.86 -3.77 -4.09
CA LEU A 30 -21.29 -4.44 -2.86
C LEU A 30 -22.82 -4.61 -2.80
N ALA A 31 -23.58 -3.59 -3.18
CA ALA A 31 -25.04 -3.69 -3.23
C ALA A 31 -25.51 -4.80 -4.17
N VAL A 32 -24.95 -4.88 -5.38
CA VAL A 32 -25.24 -5.95 -6.34
C VAL A 32 -24.87 -7.32 -5.75
N TYR A 33 -23.68 -7.43 -5.16
CA TYR A 33 -23.24 -8.67 -4.51
C TYR A 33 -24.24 -9.14 -3.43
N PHE A 34 -24.69 -8.25 -2.55
CA PHE A 34 -25.65 -8.60 -1.49
C PHE A 34 -27.03 -8.99 -2.04
N THR A 35 -27.49 -8.32 -3.10
CA THR A 35 -28.76 -8.69 -3.76
C THR A 35 -28.69 -10.09 -4.38
N ILE A 36 -27.57 -10.44 -5.01
CA ILE A 36 -27.35 -11.77 -5.59
C ILE A 36 -27.24 -12.83 -4.49
N SER A 37 -26.52 -12.55 -3.40
CA SER A 37 -26.40 -13.49 -2.28
C SER A 37 -27.74 -13.76 -1.61
N HIS A 38 -28.60 -12.75 -1.50
CA HIS A 38 -29.95 -12.92 -0.97
C HIS A 38 -30.84 -13.72 -1.93
N LEU A 39 -30.73 -13.49 -3.24
CA LEU A 39 -31.57 -14.17 -4.25
C LEU A 39 -31.23 -15.66 -4.38
N LEU A 40 -29.95 -16.01 -4.27
CA LEU A 40 -29.48 -17.38 -4.49
C LEU A 40 -29.33 -18.21 -3.19
N GLU A 41 -29.67 -17.65 -2.03
CA GLU A 41 -29.48 -18.26 -0.69
C GLU A 41 -28.06 -18.83 -0.42
N PHE A 42 -27.06 -18.39 -1.18
CA PHE A 42 -25.68 -18.81 -1.00
C PHE A 42 -24.99 -17.93 0.04
N LYS A 43 -24.39 -18.57 1.05
CA LYS A 43 -23.39 -17.94 1.90
C LYS A 43 -22.07 -17.84 1.14
N PHE A 44 -21.79 -16.66 0.60
CA PHE A 44 -20.48 -16.37 0.07
C PHE A 44 -19.44 -16.17 1.20
N TRP A 45 -18.15 -16.28 0.84
CA TRP A 45 -17.02 -16.05 1.74
C TRP A 45 -17.01 -14.62 2.30
N ASN A 46 -16.49 -14.44 3.52
CA ASN A 46 -16.44 -13.13 4.19
C ASN A 46 -15.77 -12.07 3.30
N ILE A 47 -16.49 -10.99 3.05
CA ILE A 47 -16.01 -9.88 2.24
C ILE A 47 -15.01 -9.07 3.06
N CYS A 48 -13.90 -8.67 2.44
CA CYS A 48 -12.92 -7.80 3.03
C CYS A 48 -12.72 -6.55 2.15
N LEU A 49 -13.29 -5.42 2.57
CA LEU A 49 -13.19 -4.16 1.83
C LEU A 49 -11.75 -3.64 1.82
N GLU A 50 -11.07 -3.74 2.96
CA GLU A 50 -9.72 -3.24 3.20
C GLU A 50 -8.70 -3.77 2.18
N MET A 51 -8.86 -5.01 1.70
CA MET A 51 -7.97 -5.62 0.70
C MET A 51 -8.07 -4.93 -0.67
N ASN A 52 -9.27 -4.50 -1.07
CA ASN A 52 -9.47 -3.75 -2.31
C ASN A 52 -8.78 -2.39 -2.25
N THR A 53 -8.88 -1.72 -1.10
CA THR A 53 -8.24 -0.43 -0.87
C THR A 53 -6.72 -0.57 -0.85
N MET A 54 -6.17 -1.64 -0.29
CA MET A 54 -4.73 -1.95 -0.35
C MET A 54 -4.21 -2.01 -1.79
N ILE A 55 -4.94 -2.69 -2.68
CA ILE A 55 -4.58 -2.79 -4.10
C ILE A 55 -4.61 -1.41 -4.76
N LEU A 56 -5.67 -0.62 -4.51
CA LEU A 56 -5.79 0.74 -5.05
C LEU A 56 -4.60 1.62 -4.62
N VAL A 57 -4.27 1.61 -3.33
CA VAL A 57 -3.17 2.41 -2.77
C VAL A 57 -1.82 1.99 -3.35
N GLY A 58 -1.63 0.69 -3.58
CA GLY A 58 -0.45 0.17 -4.29
C GLY A 58 -0.33 0.70 -5.71
N ILE A 59 -1.44 0.72 -6.47
CA ILE A 59 -1.48 1.27 -7.84
C ILE A 59 -1.15 2.77 -7.83
N ILE A 60 -1.76 3.54 -6.92
CA ILE A 60 -1.50 4.98 -6.78
C ILE A 60 -0.02 5.23 -6.48
N GLY A 61 0.59 4.44 -5.58
CA GLY A 61 2.02 4.54 -5.27
C GLY A 61 2.91 4.34 -6.49
N ILE A 62 2.54 3.42 -7.40
CA ILE A 62 3.29 3.14 -8.63
C ILE A 62 3.12 4.26 -9.68
N LEU A 63 1.90 4.75 -9.87
CA LEU A 63 1.57 5.75 -10.89
C LEU A 63 2.09 7.15 -10.54
N HIS A 64 2.27 7.45 -9.25
CA HIS A 64 2.75 8.74 -8.77
C HIS A 64 4.08 9.18 -9.42
N LEU A 65 4.98 8.24 -9.74
CA LEU A 65 6.24 8.56 -10.42
C LEU A 65 6.06 8.89 -11.91
N GLN A 66 5.03 8.35 -12.57
CA GLN A 66 4.85 8.51 -14.01
C GLN A 66 4.19 9.85 -14.38
N GLU A 67 3.25 10.31 -13.56
CA GLU A 67 2.42 11.47 -13.85
C GLU A 67 2.89 12.69 -13.05
N ASP A 68 2.82 12.61 -11.72
CA ASP A 68 3.06 13.76 -10.83
C ASP A 68 4.54 14.18 -10.81
N PHE A 69 5.46 13.21 -10.72
CA PHE A 69 6.89 13.52 -10.73
C PHE A 69 7.33 14.21 -12.03
N ARG A 70 6.80 13.78 -13.19
CA ARG A 70 7.14 14.40 -14.48
C ARG A 70 6.57 15.80 -14.61
N MET A 71 5.33 16.00 -14.19
CA MET A 71 4.67 17.31 -14.22
C MET A 71 5.40 18.32 -13.32
N LEU A 72 5.73 17.94 -12.08
CA LEU A 72 6.41 18.84 -11.15
C LEU A 72 7.85 19.15 -11.57
N LEU A 73 8.54 18.19 -12.19
CA LEU A 73 9.88 18.42 -12.72
C LEU A 73 9.87 19.40 -13.91
N GLN A 74 8.90 19.29 -14.80
CA GLN A 74 8.71 20.24 -15.93
C GLN A 74 8.38 21.66 -15.45
N ASN A 75 7.69 21.78 -14.32
CA ASN A 75 7.40 23.06 -13.66
C ASN A 75 8.61 23.66 -12.90
N GLY A 76 9.80 23.06 -12.99
CA GLY A 76 11.04 23.57 -12.42
C GLY A 76 11.17 23.37 -10.91
N PHE A 77 10.38 22.49 -10.30
CA PHE A 77 10.52 22.18 -8.88
C PHE A 77 11.79 21.35 -8.58
N THR A 78 12.38 21.59 -7.40
CA THR A 78 13.53 20.81 -6.94
C THR A 78 13.10 19.39 -6.55
N ARG A 79 13.99 18.42 -6.75
CA ARG A 79 13.74 16.99 -6.47
C ARG A 79 13.36 16.72 -5.02
N THR A 80 13.90 17.49 -4.08
CA THR A 80 13.56 17.41 -2.65
C THR A 80 12.12 17.85 -2.37
N CYS A 81 11.65 18.91 -3.04
CA CYS A 81 10.27 19.36 -2.92
C CYS A 81 9.29 18.36 -3.54
N ILE A 82 9.64 17.74 -4.66
CA ILE A 82 8.80 16.71 -5.31
C ILE A 82 8.66 15.49 -4.41
N PHE A 83 9.76 15.01 -3.80
CA PHE A 83 9.71 13.90 -2.87
C PHE A 83 8.91 14.22 -1.60
N LEU A 84 9.04 15.45 -1.08
CA LEU A 84 8.24 15.88 0.07
C LEU A 84 6.75 15.95 -0.29
N ALA A 85 6.40 16.46 -1.48
CA ALA A 85 5.03 16.46 -1.97
C ALA A 85 4.46 15.04 -2.08
N ALA A 86 5.26 14.08 -2.59
CA ALA A 86 4.89 12.67 -2.66
C ALA A 86 4.54 12.06 -1.30
N ILE A 87 5.40 12.26 -0.29
CA ILE A 87 5.14 11.75 1.07
C ILE A 87 3.87 12.36 1.65
N VAL A 88 3.68 13.68 1.49
CA VAL A 88 2.48 14.36 1.98
C VAL A 88 1.22 13.83 1.28
N HIS A 89 1.30 13.59 -0.03
CA HIS A 89 0.21 13.02 -0.81
C HIS A 89 -0.16 11.60 -0.37
N PHE A 90 0.83 10.72 -0.19
CA PHE A 90 0.61 9.37 0.31
C PHE A 90 0.02 9.36 1.72
N ALA A 91 0.53 10.21 2.62
CA ALA A 91 -0.02 10.36 3.96
C ALA A 91 -1.48 10.87 3.92
N PHE A 92 -1.79 11.81 3.04
CA PHE A 92 -3.15 12.33 2.89
C PHE A 92 -4.12 11.24 2.37
N ILE A 93 -3.74 10.51 1.32
CA ILE A 93 -4.58 9.45 0.74
C ILE A 93 -4.77 8.30 1.73
N ALA A 94 -3.68 7.81 2.33
CA ALA A 94 -3.74 6.75 3.33
C ALA A 94 -4.63 7.16 4.52
N GLY A 95 -4.54 8.41 4.96
CA GLY A 95 -5.37 8.96 6.04
C GLY A 95 -6.85 8.98 5.69
N MET A 96 -7.20 9.49 4.51
CA MET A 96 -8.59 9.56 4.06
C MET A 96 -9.19 8.17 3.83
N LEU A 97 -8.48 7.29 3.12
CA LEU A 97 -8.94 5.93 2.84
C LEU A 97 -9.10 5.10 4.11
N SER A 98 -8.11 5.14 5.02
CA SER A 98 -8.22 4.41 6.30
C SER A 98 -9.38 4.90 7.16
N MET A 99 -9.68 6.21 7.13
CA MET A 99 -10.81 6.78 7.86
C MET A 99 -12.13 6.29 7.29
N VAL A 100 -12.29 6.31 5.96
CA VAL A 100 -13.50 5.81 5.28
C VAL A 100 -13.65 4.30 5.49
N ASP A 101 -12.58 3.51 5.37
CA ASP A 101 -12.62 2.05 5.53
C ASP A 101 -12.93 1.64 6.96
N THR A 102 -12.40 2.36 7.96
CA THR A 102 -12.76 2.10 9.36
C THR A 102 -14.23 2.41 9.61
N ALA A 103 -14.75 3.53 9.08
CA ALA A 103 -16.15 3.88 9.20
C ALA A 103 -17.06 2.87 8.47
N ALA A 104 -16.73 2.52 7.23
CA ALA A 104 -17.43 1.53 6.42
C ALA A 104 -17.39 0.15 7.09
N GLY A 105 -16.25 -0.27 7.63
CA GLY A 105 -16.10 -1.54 8.33
C GLY A 105 -16.99 -1.65 9.58
N ILE A 106 -17.11 -0.56 10.36
CA ILE A 106 -18.03 -0.50 11.50
C ILE A 106 -19.49 -0.61 11.04
N VAL A 107 -19.86 0.12 9.98
CA VAL A 107 -21.23 0.13 9.44
C VAL A 107 -21.60 -1.24 8.84
N LEU A 108 -20.75 -1.81 7.98
CA LEU A 108 -20.99 -3.11 7.35
C LEU A 108 -21.10 -4.21 8.40
N ARG A 109 -20.24 -4.22 9.41
CA ARG A 109 -20.31 -5.21 10.49
C ARG A 109 -21.62 -5.13 11.29
N ARG A 110 -22.17 -3.93 11.47
CA ARG A 110 -23.48 -3.75 12.13
C ARG A 110 -24.65 -4.20 11.25
N LEU A 111 -24.56 -3.95 9.95
CA LEU A 111 -25.61 -4.32 8.99
C LEU A 111 -25.60 -5.82 8.66
N LEU A 112 -24.43 -6.47 8.70
CA LEU A 112 -24.21 -7.84 8.22
C LEU A 112 -23.45 -8.67 9.27
N PRO A 113 -24.08 -8.99 10.42
CA PRO A 113 -23.44 -9.76 11.47
C PRO A 113 -23.05 -11.16 10.98
N GLY A 114 -21.75 -11.46 11.00
CA GLY A 114 -21.20 -12.78 10.66
C GLY A 114 -20.84 -12.99 9.18
N SER A 115 -21.03 -12.00 8.31
CA SER A 115 -20.63 -12.06 6.88
C SER A 115 -19.55 -11.07 6.49
N TYR A 116 -19.18 -10.16 7.41
CA TYR A 116 -18.15 -9.16 7.18
C TYR A 116 -17.17 -9.14 8.35
N ASP A 117 -15.88 -9.34 8.04
CA ASP A 117 -14.78 -9.22 8.98
C ASP A 117 -13.76 -8.19 8.49
N THR A 118 -13.37 -7.29 9.40
CA THR A 118 -12.25 -6.36 9.19
C THR A 118 -10.93 -7.10 9.36
N ILE A 119 -9.87 -6.77 8.61
CA ILE A 119 -8.57 -7.47 8.75
C ILE A 119 -8.04 -7.26 10.15
N PHE A 120 -8.11 -6.04 10.65
CA PHE A 120 -7.66 -5.70 12.00
C PHE A 120 -8.41 -6.50 13.08
N GLY A 121 -9.74 -6.55 13.01
CA GLY A 121 -10.56 -7.30 13.95
C GLY A 121 -10.37 -8.82 13.85
N SER A 122 -10.08 -9.34 12.66
CA SER A 122 -9.73 -10.76 12.46
C SER A 122 -8.35 -11.11 13.03
N LEU A 123 -7.39 -10.17 13.03
CA LEU A 123 -6.02 -10.42 13.46
C LEU A 123 -5.83 -10.24 14.97
N TYR A 124 -6.39 -9.16 15.52
CA TYR A 124 -6.16 -8.74 16.91
C TYR A 124 -7.41 -8.86 17.79
N GLY A 125 -8.56 -9.19 17.22
CA GLY A 125 -9.83 -9.22 17.93
C GLY A 125 -10.52 -7.86 18.03
N TYR A 126 -11.83 -7.90 18.25
CA TYR A 126 -12.71 -6.73 18.24
C TYR A 126 -12.79 -5.96 19.57
N HIS A 127 -11.98 -6.31 20.57
CA HIS A 127 -11.99 -5.70 21.90
C HIS A 127 -11.12 -4.44 22.02
N HIS A 128 -10.37 -4.11 20.97
CA HIS A 128 -9.47 -2.96 20.94
C HIS A 128 -10.18 -1.66 20.54
N GLN A 129 -9.56 -0.53 20.89
CA GLN A 129 -10.08 0.80 20.59
C GLN A 129 -10.15 1.05 19.07
N ILE A 130 -11.19 1.73 18.61
CA ILE A 130 -11.38 2.06 17.19
C ILE A 130 -10.18 2.84 16.63
N VAL A 131 -9.57 3.71 17.46
CA VAL A 131 -8.43 4.54 17.08
C VAL A 131 -7.19 3.70 16.76
N SER A 132 -6.95 2.59 17.46
CA SER A 132 -5.80 1.73 17.17
C SER A 132 -6.00 0.93 15.88
N GLY A 133 -7.23 0.53 15.58
CA GLY A 133 -7.58 -0.09 14.29
C GLY A 133 -7.39 0.87 13.12
N TRP A 134 -7.89 2.11 13.25
CA TRP A 134 -7.68 3.15 12.25
C TRP A 134 -6.19 3.45 12.02
N LEU A 135 -5.42 3.64 13.10
CA LEU A 135 -4.00 3.95 13.02
C LEU A 135 -3.21 2.81 12.36
N TRP A 136 -3.56 1.55 12.68
CA TRP A 136 -2.96 0.39 12.05
C TRP A 136 -3.25 0.35 10.56
N LEU A 137 -4.51 0.55 10.16
CA LEU A 137 -4.93 0.56 8.76
C LEU A 137 -4.27 1.70 7.97
N PHE A 138 -4.17 2.88 8.58
CA PHE A 138 -3.43 4.03 8.05
C PHE A 138 -1.97 3.67 7.76
N LEU A 139 -1.29 3.05 8.72
CA LEU A 139 0.11 2.65 8.57
C LEU A 139 0.30 1.57 7.50
N VAL A 140 -0.63 0.63 7.38
CA VAL A 140 -0.60 -0.38 6.31
C VAL A 140 -0.73 0.27 4.94
N TYR A 141 -1.66 1.22 4.77
CA TYR A 141 -1.83 1.92 3.49
C TYR A 141 -0.63 2.81 3.17
N LEU A 142 -0.06 3.48 4.17
CA LEU A 142 1.16 4.27 4.00
C LEU A 142 2.36 3.39 3.63
N LEU A 143 2.48 2.21 4.24
CA LEU A 143 3.50 1.22 3.89
C LEU A 143 3.35 0.76 2.45
N ILE A 144 2.15 0.35 2.02
CA ILE A 144 1.89 -0.18 0.68
C ILE A 144 2.14 0.88 -0.40
N SER A 145 1.68 2.12 -0.19
CA SER A 145 1.96 3.23 -1.13
C SER A 145 3.46 3.53 -1.21
N SER A 146 4.16 3.58 -0.06
CA SER A 146 5.61 3.80 -0.04
C SER A 146 6.39 2.66 -0.72
N LEU A 147 5.90 1.43 -0.59
CA LEU A 147 6.45 0.25 -1.25
C LEU A 147 6.24 0.31 -2.77
N GLY A 148 5.03 0.63 -3.21
CA GLY A 148 4.70 0.82 -4.63
C GLY A 148 5.56 1.92 -5.28
N PHE A 149 5.76 3.03 -4.57
CA PHE A 149 6.63 4.12 -5.03
C PHE A 149 8.10 3.71 -5.11
N PHE A 150 8.61 3.00 -4.10
CA PHE A 150 9.97 2.46 -4.12
C PHE A 150 10.19 1.51 -5.31
N PHE A 151 9.25 0.60 -5.55
CA PHE A 151 9.32 -0.30 -6.71
C PHE A 151 9.22 0.45 -8.02
N ALA A 152 8.35 1.45 -8.16
CA ALA A 152 8.28 2.28 -9.37
C ALA A 152 9.62 2.97 -9.67
N LEU A 153 10.31 3.46 -8.64
CA LEU A 153 11.66 4.03 -8.77
C LEU A 153 12.70 2.97 -9.16
N ALA A 154 12.66 1.80 -8.53
CA ALA A 154 13.57 0.69 -8.84
C ALA A 154 13.41 0.18 -10.27
N PHE A 155 12.16 -0.02 -10.71
CA PHE A 155 11.81 -0.46 -12.06
C PHE A 155 12.03 0.63 -13.11
N GLY A 156 11.80 1.90 -12.78
CA GLY A 156 12.10 3.03 -13.66
C GLY A 156 13.58 3.13 -14.05
N ARG A 157 14.48 2.50 -13.27
CA ARG A 157 15.91 2.39 -13.59
C ARG A 157 16.24 1.22 -14.54
N MET A 158 15.39 0.20 -14.62
CA MET A 158 15.60 -0.98 -15.46
C MET A 158 15.03 -0.73 -16.86
N GLN A 159 15.72 -1.15 -17.93
CA GLN A 159 15.13 -1.11 -19.28
C GLN A 159 13.79 -1.87 -19.29
N LYS A 160 12.79 -1.40 -20.06
CA LYS A 160 11.41 -1.94 -20.10
C LYS A 160 11.31 -3.48 -20.19
N LYS A 161 12.30 -4.14 -20.82
CA LYS A 161 12.37 -5.61 -20.95
C LYS A 161 12.86 -6.32 -19.68
N PHE A 162 13.77 -5.72 -18.93
CA PHE A 162 14.29 -6.26 -17.66
C PHE A 162 13.34 -6.03 -16.49
N SER A 163 12.53 -4.96 -16.51
CA SER A 163 11.56 -4.68 -15.44
C SER A 163 10.44 -5.72 -15.37
N VAL A 164 9.86 -6.11 -16.51
CA VAL A 164 8.81 -7.15 -16.53
C VAL A 164 9.42 -8.49 -16.15
N PHE A 165 10.59 -8.83 -16.68
CA PHE A 165 11.27 -10.09 -16.36
C PHE A 165 11.67 -10.18 -14.88
N ALA A 166 12.25 -9.12 -14.31
CA ALA A 166 12.61 -9.04 -12.90
C ALA A 166 11.39 -9.02 -11.98
N GLY A 167 10.30 -8.34 -12.37
CA GLY A 167 9.04 -8.33 -11.62
C GLY A 167 8.40 -9.72 -11.57
N THR A 168 8.29 -10.39 -12.72
CA THR A 168 7.75 -11.75 -12.79
C THR A 168 8.64 -12.77 -12.06
N ILE A 169 9.96 -12.63 -12.14
CA ILE A 169 10.90 -13.48 -11.38
C ILE A 169 10.83 -13.19 -9.89
N LEU A 170 10.73 -11.93 -9.46
CA LEU A 170 10.61 -11.59 -8.04
C LEU A 170 9.30 -12.14 -7.47
N VAL A 171 8.18 -11.99 -8.18
CA VAL A 171 6.89 -12.54 -7.77
C VAL A 171 6.94 -14.07 -7.77
N ALA A 172 7.51 -14.71 -8.79
CA ALA A 172 7.68 -16.17 -8.82
C ALA A 172 8.61 -16.67 -7.71
N LEU A 173 9.69 -15.95 -7.40
CA LEU A 173 10.63 -16.28 -6.32
C LEU A 173 10.00 -16.04 -4.94
N PHE A 174 9.15 -15.04 -4.78
CA PHE A 174 8.47 -14.78 -3.52
C PHE A 174 7.34 -15.77 -3.27
N VAL A 175 6.56 -16.09 -4.30
CA VAL A 175 5.40 -17.01 -4.23
C VAL A 175 5.84 -18.48 -4.21
N VAL A 176 6.87 -18.86 -4.96
CA VAL A 176 7.33 -20.26 -5.07
C VAL A 176 8.64 -20.46 -4.31
N GLY A 177 9.60 -19.55 -4.44
CA GLY A 177 10.93 -19.67 -3.86
C GLY A 177 10.95 -19.60 -2.33
N ILE A 178 10.22 -18.67 -1.70
CA ILE A 178 10.18 -18.61 -0.23
C ILE A 178 9.52 -19.86 0.37
N PRO A 179 8.33 -20.31 -0.08
CA PRO A 179 7.71 -21.53 0.46
C PRO A 179 8.52 -22.80 0.16
N SER A 180 9.13 -22.92 -1.02
CA SER A 180 9.96 -24.09 -1.37
C SER A 180 11.30 -24.11 -0.63
N LEU A 181 11.96 -22.97 -0.40
CA LEU A 181 13.13 -22.88 0.49
C LEU A 181 12.73 -23.19 1.94
N PHE A 182 11.57 -22.70 2.39
CA PHE A 182 11.07 -23.03 3.74
C PHE A 182 10.76 -24.52 3.91
N ALA A 183 10.27 -25.20 2.86
CA ALA A 183 9.95 -26.62 2.87
C ALA A 183 11.16 -27.54 2.61
N ALA A 184 12.14 -27.10 1.83
CA ALA A 184 13.30 -27.90 1.42
C ALA A 184 14.51 -27.78 2.36
N VAL A 185 14.49 -26.84 3.31
CA VAL A 185 15.61 -26.62 4.24
C VAL A 185 15.61 -27.70 5.34
N SER A 186 16.72 -28.43 5.41
CA SER A 186 16.99 -29.59 6.26
C SER A 186 17.15 -29.24 7.75
N ALA A 187 17.13 -30.29 8.59
CA ALA A 187 17.19 -30.28 10.06
C ALA A 187 18.17 -29.29 10.76
N PRO A 188 19.34 -28.88 10.19
CA PRO A 188 20.24 -27.93 10.86
C PRO A 188 19.69 -26.50 11.00
N TRP A 189 18.64 -26.13 10.27
CA TRP A 189 18.10 -24.77 10.21
C TRP A 189 16.72 -24.64 10.87
N GLU A 190 16.18 -25.70 11.46
CA GLU A 190 14.90 -25.67 12.18
C GLU A 190 14.93 -24.64 13.32
N ASP A 191 16.02 -24.60 14.07
CA ASP A 191 16.20 -23.65 15.16
C ASP A 191 16.26 -22.21 14.65
N LEU A 192 16.84 -21.97 13.46
CA LEU A 192 16.83 -20.65 12.84
C LEU A 192 15.43 -20.29 12.37
N ARG A 193 14.70 -21.22 11.72
CA ARG A 193 13.30 -21.01 11.31
C ARG A 193 12.42 -20.67 12.51
N HIS A 194 12.49 -21.45 13.58
CA HIS A 194 11.73 -21.20 14.80
C HIS A 194 12.08 -19.84 15.42
N ARG A 195 13.37 -19.50 15.52
CA ARG A 195 13.80 -18.18 16.03
C ARG A 195 13.27 -17.03 15.17
N VAL A 196 13.34 -17.16 13.84
CA VAL A 196 12.86 -16.14 12.89
C VAL A 196 11.33 -16.03 12.93
N LEU A 197 10.61 -17.15 13.00
CA LEU A 197 9.16 -17.16 13.12
C LEU A 197 8.70 -16.57 14.46
N ILE A 198 9.30 -16.96 15.58
CA ILE A 198 9.01 -16.37 16.90
C ILE A 198 9.29 -14.88 16.88
N PHE A 199 10.39 -14.45 16.26
CA PHE A 199 10.70 -13.03 16.09
C PHE A 199 9.65 -12.31 15.25
N ALA A 200 9.25 -12.88 14.10
CA ALA A 200 8.22 -12.31 13.23
C ALA A 200 6.87 -12.20 13.94
N VAL A 201 6.43 -13.26 14.63
CA VAL A 201 5.19 -13.31 15.42
C VAL A 201 5.21 -12.24 16.53
N ARG A 202 6.34 -12.08 17.22
CA ARG A 202 6.53 -11.00 18.21
C ARG A 202 6.50 -9.61 17.58
N CYS A 203 7.04 -9.45 16.36
CA CYS A 203 6.97 -8.19 15.61
C CYS A 203 5.54 -7.86 15.17
N PHE A 204 4.73 -8.87 14.82
CA PHE A 204 3.29 -8.69 14.56
C PHE A 204 2.48 -8.42 15.83
N GLY A 205 3.08 -8.53 17.02
CA GLY A 205 2.48 -8.13 18.29
C GLY A 205 1.92 -9.29 19.11
N PHE A 206 2.10 -10.53 18.68
CA PHE A 206 1.65 -11.71 19.43
C PHE A 206 2.78 -12.14 20.40
N MET A 207 2.51 -12.05 21.71
CA MET A 207 3.43 -12.57 22.72
C MET A 207 3.11 -14.02 23.10
N ALA A 208 4.09 -14.69 23.72
CA ALA A 208 3.94 -16.06 24.21
C ALA A 208 2.93 -16.19 25.38
N ASP A 209 2.58 -15.08 26.02
CA ASP A 209 1.64 -15.02 27.16
C ASP A 209 0.18 -14.82 26.72
N ASP A 210 -0.18 -15.15 25.47
CA ASP A 210 -1.48 -14.86 24.82
C ASP A 210 -1.91 -13.37 24.82
N THR A 211 -1.00 -12.47 25.20
CA THR A 211 -1.24 -11.03 25.18
C THR A 211 -0.85 -10.42 23.85
N VAL A 212 -1.72 -9.56 23.32
CA VAL A 212 -1.49 -8.81 22.08
C VAL A 212 -0.94 -7.42 22.42
N ARG A 213 0.29 -7.15 21.97
CA ARG A 213 0.94 -5.83 22.08
C ARG A 213 0.94 -5.11 20.74
N LEU A 214 -0.04 -4.25 20.53
CA LEU A 214 -0.18 -3.45 19.31
C LEU A 214 0.93 -2.43 19.06
N ALA A 215 1.73 -2.09 20.07
CA ALA A 215 2.87 -1.19 19.88
C ALA A 215 3.91 -1.79 18.90
N ASN A 216 4.18 -3.08 19.00
CA ASN A 216 5.20 -3.77 18.19
C ASN A 216 4.94 -3.66 16.66
N PRO A 217 3.76 -4.02 16.13
CA PRO A 217 3.48 -3.91 14.70
C PRO A 217 3.50 -2.46 14.22
N ILE A 218 3.06 -1.51 15.05
CA ILE A 218 3.09 -0.07 14.73
C ILE A 218 4.54 0.40 14.55
N PHE A 219 5.43 0.08 15.50
CA PHE A 219 6.85 0.44 15.40
C PHE A 219 7.52 -0.20 14.19
N LEU A 220 7.23 -1.46 13.91
CA LEU A 220 7.74 -2.17 12.73
C LEU A 220 7.33 -1.45 11.44
N MET A 221 6.05 -1.12 11.30
CA MET A 221 5.53 -0.43 10.11
C MET A 221 6.19 0.94 9.93
N PHE A 222 6.31 1.74 11.00
CA PHE A 222 7.03 3.02 10.95
C PHE A 222 8.48 2.87 10.51
N LEU A 223 9.18 1.85 11.04
CA LEU A 223 10.57 1.56 10.67
C LEU A 223 10.67 1.18 9.19
N CYS A 224 9.79 0.30 8.69
CA CYS A 224 9.75 -0.08 7.28
C CYS A 224 9.44 1.12 6.37
N ILE A 225 8.46 1.96 6.72
CA ILE A 225 8.14 3.20 5.98
C ILE A 225 9.36 4.13 5.95
N GLY A 226 10.06 4.28 7.08
CA GLY A 226 11.28 5.08 7.18
C GLY A 226 12.40 4.58 6.26
N ILE A 227 12.63 3.26 6.23
CA ILE A 227 13.63 2.65 5.34
C ILE A 227 13.24 2.79 3.87
N LEU A 228 11.98 2.53 3.51
CA LEU A 228 11.48 2.63 2.14
C LEU A 228 11.52 4.08 1.63
N SER A 229 11.13 5.04 2.46
CA SER A 229 11.20 6.46 2.11
C SER A 229 12.65 6.95 1.98
N ALA A 230 13.55 6.58 2.91
CA ALA A 230 14.98 6.88 2.79
C ALA A 230 15.58 6.26 1.53
N GLY A 231 15.26 5.00 1.22
CA GLY A 231 15.64 4.34 -0.02
C GLY A 231 15.14 5.10 -1.25
N SER A 232 13.85 5.45 -1.27
CA SER A 232 13.24 6.21 -2.37
C SER A 232 13.91 7.57 -2.59
N TYR A 233 14.26 8.28 -1.52
CA TYR A 233 15.00 9.55 -1.60
C TYR A 233 16.40 9.39 -2.22
N LEU A 234 17.14 8.34 -1.82
CA LEU A 234 18.44 8.01 -2.40
C LEU A 234 18.33 7.68 -3.89
N PHE A 235 17.28 6.98 -4.29
CA PHE A 235 16.99 6.70 -5.70
C PHE A 235 16.70 7.98 -6.49
N ILE A 236 15.82 8.85 -6.00
CA ILE A 236 15.45 10.12 -6.65
C ILE A 236 16.67 11.04 -6.84
N ARG A 237 17.57 11.12 -5.84
CA ARG A 237 18.79 11.91 -5.95
C ARG A 237 19.70 11.42 -7.07
N ARG A 238 19.71 10.11 -7.33
CA ARG A 238 20.50 9.44 -8.37
C ARG A 238 19.78 9.27 -9.70
N ILE A 239 18.55 9.79 -9.87
CA ILE A 239 17.91 9.87 -11.18
C ILE A 239 18.63 10.96 -11.97
N GLU A 240 19.61 10.59 -12.78
CA GLU A 240 20.03 11.45 -13.87
C GLU A 240 18.87 11.53 -14.86
N LEU A 241 18.52 12.72 -15.34
CA LEU A 241 17.63 12.91 -16.48
C LEU A 241 18.32 12.45 -17.78
N ASN A 242 19.09 11.37 -17.74
CA ASN A 242 19.62 10.76 -18.93
C ASN A 242 18.51 9.88 -19.51
N ARG A 243 17.93 10.41 -20.60
CA ARG A 243 17.02 9.74 -21.57
C ARG A 243 15.53 9.98 -21.38
N THR A 244 15.09 11.21 -21.62
CA THR A 244 13.85 11.52 -22.36
C THR A 244 13.81 12.94 -22.94
N ALA A 245 14.90 13.71 -22.89
CA ALA A 245 15.18 14.75 -23.87
C ALA A 245 15.83 14.09 -25.09
N GLY A 246 15.02 13.66 -26.06
CA GLY A 246 15.53 13.00 -27.26
C GLY A 246 14.53 12.06 -27.95
N LYS A 247 13.29 12.52 -28.12
CA LYS A 247 12.39 12.05 -29.20
C LYS A 247 11.22 13.04 -29.41
N THR A 248 11.55 14.33 -29.53
CA THR A 248 10.62 15.38 -29.99
C THR A 248 11.32 16.41 -30.88
N SER A 249 12.34 16.00 -31.63
CA SER A 249 12.86 16.75 -32.79
C SER A 249 13.65 15.84 -33.71
N CYS A 250 12.96 15.29 -34.70
CA CYS A 250 13.44 15.10 -36.08
C CYS A 250 12.28 14.59 -36.94
N LEU A 251 11.66 15.52 -37.67
CA LEU A 251 11.22 15.42 -39.07
C LEU A 251 10.84 14.04 -39.62
N SER A 252 9.55 13.86 -39.95
CA SER A 252 9.11 13.56 -41.33
C SER A 252 7.57 13.52 -41.42
N LEU A 253 6.95 14.68 -41.62
CA LEU A 253 6.03 15.01 -42.72
C LEU A 253 5.53 16.45 -42.54
#